data_AF-X1RL11-F1
#
_entry.id   AF-X1RL11-F1
#
_cell.length_a   1.000
_cell.length_b   1.000
_cell.length_c   1.000
_cell.angle_alpha   90.00
_cell.angle_beta   90.00
_cell.angle_gamma   90.00
#
_symmetry.space_group_name_H-M   'P 1'
#
loop_
_entity.id
_entity.type
_entity.pdbx_description
1 polymer ?
#
loop_
_entity_poly.entity_id
_entity_poly.type
_entity_poly.pdbx_seq_one_letter_code
_entity_poly.pdbx_strand_id
1 'polypeptide(L)' 'MKLPDTWKCHICGEERPDERISVFTTPWVINGQTVGSQNIRYCNDRPACIEG' A
#
# COMPACT_ATOMS: atom_id res chain seq x y z
N MET A 1 20.03 15.54 9.23
CA MET A 1 19.29 15.19 8.00
C MET A 1 18.64 13.84 8.25
N LYS A 2 17.30 13.76 8.34
CA LYS A 2 16.59 12.48 8.46
C LYS A 2 16.55 11.86 7.06
N LEU A 3 16.96 10.60 6.90
CA LEU A 3 16.71 9.88 5.65
C LEU A 3 15.19 9.81 5.44
N PRO A 4 14.68 9.95 4.20
CA PRO A 4 13.26 9.76 3.96
C PRO A 4 12.85 8.36 4.42
N ASP A 5 11.71 8.25 5.11
CA ASP A 5 11.16 6.95 5.46
C ASP A 5 10.83 6.22 4.14
N THR A 6 11.22 4.95 4.04
CA THR A 6 10.93 4.11 2.88
C THR A 6 9.94 3.02 3.24
N TRP A 7 9.13 2.63 2.26
CA TRP A 7 8.16 1.56 2.40
C TRP A 7 8.18 0.63 1.21
N LYS A 8 8.03 -0.66 1.51
CA LYS A 8 7.74 -1.68 0.53
C LYS A 8 6.40 -1.49 -0.16
N CYS A 9 6.41 -1.46 -1.48
CA CYS A 9 5.24 -1.67 -2.32
C CYS A 9 4.81 -3.15 -2.24
N HIS A 10 3.55 -3.41 -1.90
CA HIS A 10 2.98 -4.75 -1.82
C HIS A 10 2.69 -5.37 -3.19
N ILE A 11 2.68 -4.57 -4.27
CA ILE A 11 2.46 -5.04 -5.64
C ILE A 11 3.77 -5.49 -6.29
N CYS A 12 4.74 -4.59 -6.45
CA CYS A 12 6.02 -4.91 -7.11
C CYS A 12 7.14 -5.34 -6.16
N GLY A 13 6.98 -5.16 -4.84
CA GLY A 13 7.96 -5.60 -3.85
C GLY A 13 9.16 -4.67 -3.61
N GLU A 14 9.29 -3.56 -4.35
CA GLU A 14 10.38 -2.59 -4.17
C GLU A 14 10.21 -1.72 -2.91
N GLU A 15 11.32 -1.36 -2.27
CA GLU A 15 11.38 -0.30 -1.25
C GLU A 15 11.39 1.07 -1.95
N ARG A 16 10.49 1.96 -1.53
CA ARG A 16 10.26 3.26 -2.18
C ARG A 16 10.16 4.37 -1.13
N PRO A 17 10.55 5.62 -1.45
CA PRO A 17 10.31 6.75 -0.56
C PRO A 17 8.81 6.90 -0.24
N ASP A 18 8.49 7.37 0.97
CA ASP A 18 7.12 7.63 1.42
C ASP A 18 6.29 8.45 0.41
N GLU A 19 6.88 9.47 -0.20
CA GLU A 19 6.24 10.30 -1.23
C GLU A 19 5.79 9.52 -2.50
N ARG A 20 6.39 8.35 -2.76
CA ARG A 20 6.08 7.49 -3.92
C ARG A 20 5.13 6.35 -3.57
N ILE A 21 4.59 6.33 -2.35
CA ILE A 21 3.72 5.28 -1.87
C ILE A 21 2.35 5.87 -1.55
N SER A 22 1.30 5.16 -1.97
CA SER A 22 -0.05 5.39 -1.49
C SER A 22 -0.55 4.15 -0.75
N VAL A 23 -1.52 4.36 0.14
CA VAL A 23 -2.14 3.29 0.94
C VAL A 23 -3.60 3.19 0.54
N PHE A 24 -4.01 2.00 0.13
CA PHE A 24 -5.42 1.65 -0.03
C PHE A 24 -5.86 0.77 1.14
N THR A 25 -6.92 1.16 1.83
CA THR A 25 -7.47 0.41 2.96
C THR A 25 -8.72 -0.34 2.52
N THR A 26 -8.69 -1.67 2.59
CA THR A 26 -9.86 -2.52 2.32
C THR A 26 -10.43 -3.09 3.62
N PRO A 27 -11.76 -3.13 3.79
CA PRO A 27 -12.36 -3.83 4.92
C PRO A 27 -12.09 -5.34 4.80
N TRP A 28 -11.87 -5.99 5.94
CA TRP A 28 -11.80 -7.44 6.02
C TRP A 28 -13.14 -7.98 6.50
N VAL A 29 -13.86 -8.65 5.59
CA VAL A 29 -15.22 -9.16 5.82
C VAL A 29 -15.19 -10.68 5.92
N ILE A 30 -15.73 -11.23 7.01
CA ILE A 30 -15.93 -12.66 7.23
C ILE A 30 -17.42 -12.87 7.54
N ASN A 31 -18.08 -13.77 6.81
CA ASN A 31 -19.52 -14.04 6.95
C ASN A 31 -20.42 -12.78 6.91
N GLY A 32 -20.05 -11.80 6.07
CA GLY A 32 -20.79 -10.53 5.96
C GLY A 32 -20.54 -9.52 7.08
N GLN A 33 -19.74 -9.87 8.10
CA GLN A 33 -19.35 -8.95 9.16
C GLN A 33 -17.94 -8.41 8.92
N THR A 34 -17.78 -7.08 8.99
CA THR A 34 -16.46 -6.45 8.99
C THR A 34 -15.78 -6.74 10.33
N VAL A 35 -14.65 -7.45 10.27
CA VAL A 35 -13.85 -7.85 11.46
C VAL A 35 -12.52 -7.11 11.53
N GLY A 36 -12.18 -6.31 10.53
CA GLY A 36 -10.97 -5.51 10.51
C GLY A 36 -10.78 -4.73 9.20
N SER A 37 -9.57 -4.22 8.99
CA SER A 37 -9.15 -3.61 7.74
C SER A 37 -7.70 -4.01 7.41
N GLN A 38 -7.38 -4.03 6.13
CA GLN A 38 -6.03 -4.28 5.63
C GLN A 38 -5.57 -3.07 4.82
N ASN A 39 -4.34 -2.63 5.09
CA ASN A 39 -3.67 -1.56 4.35
C ASN A 39 -2.74 -2.16 3.30
N ILE A 40 -3.01 -1.86 2.03
CA ILE A 40 -2.19 -2.24 0.88
C ILE A 40 -1.40 -1.01 0.45
N ARG A 41 -0.07 -1.10 0.54
CA ARG A 41 0.86 -0.06 0.07
C ARG A 41 1.23 -0.32 -1.38
N TYR A 42 1.15 0.68 -2.24
CA TYR A 42 1.49 0.54 -3.66
C TYR A 42 2.21 1.78 -4.20
N CYS A 43 2.97 1.61 -5.29
CA CYS A 43 3.61 2.75 -5.96
C CYS A 43 2.54 3.64 -6.59
N ASN A 44 2.52 4.92 -6.22
CA ASN A 44 1.55 5.90 -6.72
C ASN A 44 1.94 6.53 -8.08
N ASP A 45 3.12 6.18 -8.58
CA ASP A 45 3.72 6.72 -9.79
C ASP A 45 3.93 5.66 -10.89
N ARG A 46 3.49 4.42 -10.66
CA ARG A 46 3.60 3.32 -11.61
C ARG A 46 2.22 2.77 -11.97
N PRO A 47 1.74 2.91 -13.21
CA PRO A 47 0.42 2.41 -13.63
C PRO A 47 0.17 0.95 -13.24
N ALA A 48 1.15 0.06 -13.47
CA ALA A 48 1.05 -1.34 -13.10
C ALA A 48 0.84 -1.60 -11.59
N CYS A 49 1.32 -0.72 -10.70
CA CYS A 49 1.07 -0.85 -9.26
C CYS A 49 -0.23 -0.19 -8.81
N ILE A 50 -0.74 0.79 -9.57
CA ILE A 50 -2.02 1.45 -9.30
C ILE A 50 -3.18 0.55 -9.72
N GLU A 51 -3.03 -0.18 -10.82
CA GLU A 51 -4.03 -1.11 -11.34
C GLU A 51 -4.15 -2.40 -10.51
N GLY A 52 -3.07 -2.80 -9.81
CA GLY A 52 -3.04 -3.93 -8.87
C GLY A 52 -2.60 -5.25 -9.49
#